data_AF-A0A1F4DPI1-F1
#
_entry.id   AF-A0A1F4DPI1-F1
#
_cell.length_a   1.000
_cell.length_b   1.000
_cell.length_c   1.000
_cell.angle_alpha   90.00
_cell.angle_beta   90.00
_cell.angle_gamma   90.00
#
_symmetry.space_group_name_H-M   'P 1'
#
loop_
_entity.id
_entity.type
_entity.pdbx_description
1 polymer ?
#
loop_
_entity_poly.entity_id
_entity_poly.type
_entity_poly.pdbx_seq_one_letter_code
_entity_poly.pdbx_strand_id
1 'polypeptide(L)'
;MGVPYVPIVALVGTDLLKRRDDMVIAVDPFDGKTKSMVAKALRPDVAVFHAQQADRQGNVSCGYEAEVVILAEASKHVIVTAETIVERLTEKEAAGAFIPGIHVDAVAHAPFGAHPAGCAGLYGPDKVHMAQYVGASRDDASFEEYLRTYVLGVKDHDEYVERFVPRNWRQTARAAGG
;
A
#
# COMPACT_ATOMS: atom_id res chain seq x y z
N MET A 1 -13.43 -8.85 -9.84
CA MET A 1 -14.10 -10.18 -9.99
C MET A 1 -15.59 -10.21 -9.61
N GLY A 2 -16.08 -9.42 -8.66
CA GLY A 2 -17.53 -9.33 -8.38
C GLY A 2 -18.19 -10.56 -7.73
N VAL A 3 -17.39 -11.52 -7.26
CA VAL A 3 -17.87 -12.75 -6.61
C VAL A 3 -18.11 -12.55 -5.11
N PRO A 4 -19.04 -13.29 -4.48
CA PRO A 4 -19.32 -13.17 -3.05
C PRO A 4 -18.23 -13.77 -2.15
N TYR A 5 -17.44 -14.71 -2.69
CA TYR A 5 -16.29 -15.35 -2.05
C TYR A 5 -15.45 -16.07 -3.10
N VAL A 6 -14.21 -16.42 -2.75
CA VAL A 6 -13.34 -17.31 -3.54
C VAL A 6 -12.90 -18.46 -2.62
N PRO A 7 -13.08 -19.73 -3.03
CA PRO A 7 -12.61 -20.88 -2.26
C PRO A 7 -11.07 -20.99 -2.36
N ILE A 8 -10.43 -21.24 -1.23
CA ILE A 8 -9.01 -21.57 -1.14
C ILE A 8 -8.82 -22.84 -0.33
N VAL A 9 -8.04 -23.79 -0.83
CA VAL A 9 -7.75 -25.04 -0.09
C VAL A 9 -6.83 -24.77 1.10
N ALA A 10 -6.01 -23.72 1.01
CA ALA A 10 -5.17 -23.25 2.10
C ALA A 10 -5.99 -22.84 3.34
N LEU A 11 -5.32 -22.73 4.49
CA LEU A 11 -5.87 -22.29 5.79
C LEU A 11 -6.78 -23.29 6.52
N VAL A 12 -7.28 -24.33 5.85
CA VAL A 12 -8.00 -25.42 6.53
C VAL A 12 -7.08 -26.10 7.55
N GLY A 13 -7.57 -26.28 8.79
CA GLY A 13 -6.80 -26.87 9.89
C GLY A 13 -5.98 -25.87 10.70
N THR A 14 -5.96 -24.59 10.33
CA THR A 14 -5.39 -23.53 11.18
C THR A 14 -6.37 -23.08 12.27
N ASP A 15 -5.87 -22.37 13.26
CA ASP A 15 -6.69 -21.78 14.33
C ASP A 15 -7.49 -20.54 13.90
N LEU A 16 -7.47 -20.15 12.62
CA LEU A 16 -8.17 -18.95 12.14
C LEU A 16 -9.68 -19.00 12.43
N LEU A 17 -10.33 -20.16 12.28
CA LEU A 17 -11.75 -20.34 12.60
C LEU A 17 -12.09 -20.16 14.09
N LYS A 18 -11.11 -20.25 14.98
CA LYS A 18 -11.31 -19.98 16.42
C LYS A 18 -11.27 -18.49 16.74
N ARG A 19 -10.77 -17.67 15.82
CA ARG A 19 -10.49 -16.24 16.02
C ARG A 19 -11.28 -15.33 15.08
N ARG A 20 -11.86 -15.88 14.01
CA ARG A 20 -12.54 -15.14 12.94
C ARG A 20 -13.87 -15.80 12.60
N ASP A 21 -14.89 -14.97 12.39
CA ASP A 21 -16.26 -15.36 12.07
C ASP A 21 -16.66 -14.99 10.62
N ASP A 22 -15.70 -14.51 9.83
CA ASP A 22 -15.87 -14.08 8.45
C ASP A 22 -15.44 -15.12 7.41
N MET A 23 -15.20 -16.35 7.87
CA MET A 23 -14.77 -17.47 7.05
C MET A 23 -15.37 -18.79 7.54
N VAL A 24 -15.62 -19.70 6.60
CA VAL A 24 -16.19 -21.03 6.88
C VAL A 24 -15.52 -22.08 5.99
N ILE A 25 -15.58 -23.34 6.43
CA ILE A 25 -15.16 -24.47 5.59
C ILE A 25 -16.34 -24.89 4.72
N ALA A 26 -16.12 -24.92 3.40
CA ALA A 26 -17.02 -25.49 2.42
C ALA A 26 -16.42 -26.79 1.86
N VAL A 27 -17.27 -27.79 1.62
CA VAL A 27 -16.87 -29.01 0.90
C VAL A 27 -17.06 -28.75 -0.59
N ASP A 28 -16.08 -29.15 -1.40
CA ASP A 28 -16.16 -29.06 -2.85
C ASP A 28 -17.36 -29.88 -3.37
N PRO A 29 -18.30 -29.26 -4.11
CA PRO A 29 -19.51 -29.93 -4.56
C PRO A 29 -19.26 -30.94 -5.69
N PHE A 30 -18.10 -30.94 -6.34
CA PHE A 30 -17.80 -31.81 -7.48
C PHE A 30 -17.16 -33.13 -7.06
N ASP A 31 -16.30 -33.13 -6.03
CA ASP A 31 -15.64 -34.34 -5.54
C ASP A 31 -16.14 -34.84 -4.17
N GLY A 32 -16.89 -33.99 -3.44
CA GLY A 32 -17.46 -34.30 -2.13
C GLY A 32 -16.45 -34.55 -1.01
N LYS A 33 -15.16 -34.28 -1.24
CA LYS A 33 -14.04 -34.66 -0.36
C LYS A 33 -13.14 -33.48 -0.04
N THR A 34 -12.85 -32.64 -1.02
CA THR A 34 -11.95 -31.50 -0.86
C THR A 34 -12.60 -30.45 0.04
N LYS A 35 -11.88 -30.03 1.08
CA LYS A 35 -12.32 -28.97 1.99
C LYS A 35 -11.60 -27.69 1.62
N SER A 36 -12.36 -26.64 1.37
CA SER A 36 -11.85 -25.31 1.10
C SER A 36 -12.30 -24.34 2.19
N MET A 37 -11.44 -23.41 2.53
CA MET A 37 -11.83 -22.20 3.24
C MET A 37 -12.52 -21.26 2.24
N VAL A 38 -13.67 -20.70 2.62
CA VAL A 38 -14.27 -19.56 1.94
C VAL A 38 -14.38 -18.41 2.92
N ALA A 39 -14.03 -17.21 2.49
CA ALA A 39 -14.13 -15.99 3.29
C ALA A 39 -15.12 -15.02 2.63
N LYS A 40 -15.78 -14.19 3.45
CA LYS A 40 -16.59 -13.07 2.96
C LYS A 40 -15.74 -12.18 2.06
N ALA A 41 -16.28 -11.75 0.92
CA ALA A 41 -15.59 -10.78 0.07
C ALA A 41 -15.31 -9.48 0.84
N LEU A 42 -14.04 -9.06 0.85
CA LEU A 42 -13.63 -7.77 1.40
C LEU A 42 -14.01 -6.66 0.42
N ARG A 43 -14.76 -5.66 0.89
CA ARG A 43 -15.21 -4.51 0.10
C ARG A 43 -14.89 -3.22 0.85
N PRO A 44 -13.64 -2.72 0.78
CA PRO A 44 -13.27 -1.52 1.50
C PRO A 44 -14.07 -0.30 1.02
N ASP A 45 -14.38 0.61 1.93
CA ASP A 45 -14.97 1.90 1.54
C ASP A 45 -13.90 2.79 0.89
N VAL A 46 -12.67 2.76 1.41
CA VAL A 46 -11.55 3.55 0.90
C VAL A 46 -10.28 2.69 0.87
N ALA A 47 -9.58 2.68 -0.26
CA ALA A 47 -8.21 2.23 -0.37
C ALA A 47 -7.25 3.43 -0.40
N VAL A 48 -6.18 3.32 0.37
CA VAL A 48 -5.06 4.27 0.33
C VAL A 48 -3.78 3.47 0.13
N PHE A 49 -3.03 3.80 -0.92
CA PHE A 49 -1.73 3.18 -1.18
C PHE A 49 -0.76 4.17 -1.84
N HIS A 50 0.50 3.76 -1.92
CA HIS A 50 1.58 4.55 -2.48
C HIS A 50 2.10 3.89 -3.77
N ALA A 51 2.42 4.69 -4.78
CA ALA A 51 2.85 4.22 -6.09
C ALA A 51 4.11 4.98 -6.57
N GLN A 52 4.82 4.37 -7.52
CA GLN A 52 6.00 4.98 -8.12
C GLN A 52 5.61 6.19 -8.98
N GLN A 53 4.60 6.03 -9.83
CA GLN A 53 4.21 7.08 -10.76
C GLN A 53 2.70 7.11 -10.94
N ALA A 54 2.18 8.30 -11.14
CA ALA A 54 0.83 8.51 -11.66
C ALA A 54 0.86 9.56 -12.77
N ASP A 55 -0.17 9.60 -13.61
CA ASP A 55 -0.32 10.68 -14.60
C ASP A 55 -1.49 11.62 -14.31
N ARG A 56 -1.60 12.68 -15.11
CA ARG A 56 -2.67 13.69 -15.01
C ARG A 56 -4.07 13.15 -15.28
N GLN A 57 -4.19 11.95 -15.85
CA GLN A 57 -5.47 11.28 -16.09
C GLN A 57 -5.84 10.32 -14.94
N GLY A 58 -5.02 10.25 -13.89
CA GLY A 58 -5.23 9.37 -12.75
C GLY A 58 -4.76 7.94 -12.97
N ASN A 59 -4.10 7.64 -14.10
CA ASN A 59 -3.52 6.32 -14.29
C ASN A 59 -2.32 6.15 -13.36
N VAL A 60 -2.13 4.93 -12.84
CA VAL A 60 -1.10 4.66 -11.83
C VAL A 60 -0.25 3.47 -12.26
N SER A 61 1.07 3.65 -12.21
CA SER A 61 2.05 2.57 -12.30
C SER A 61 2.51 2.19 -10.89
N CYS A 62 2.18 0.96 -10.50
CA CYS A 62 2.46 0.39 -9.17
C CYS A 62 3.71 -0.51 -9.19
N GLY A 63 4.49 -0.49 -10.28
CA GLY A 63 5.64 -1.38 -10.45
C GLY A 63 5.23 -2.86 -10.43
N TYR A 64 5.69 -3.60 -9.41
CA TYR A 64 5.48 -5.04 -9.27
C TYR A 64 4.42 -5.42 -8.21
N GLU A 65 3.76 -4.45 -7.59
CA GLU A 65 2.77 -4.68 -6.54
C GLU A 65 1.39 -4.98 -7.14
N ALA A 66 1.20 -6.21 -7.60
CA ALA A 66 -0.08 -6.61 -8.21
C ALA A 66 -1.26 -6.59 -7.22
N GLU A 67 -0.99 -6.67 -5.90
CA GLU A 67 -2.07 -6.70 -4.90
C GLU A 67 -2.83 -5.37 -4.82
N VAL A 68 -2.18 -4.23 -5.09
CA VAL A 68 -2.85 -2.91 -5.05
C VAL A 68 -3.87 -2.75 -6.17
N VAL A 69 -3.70 -3.45 -7.29
CA VAL A 69 -4.70 -3.48 -8.37
C VAL A 69 -5.99 -4.14 -7.87
N ILE A 70 -5.87 -5.28 -7.19
CA ILE A 70 -7.02 -6.00 -6.61
C ILE A 70 -7.68 -5.14 -5.52
N LEU A 71 -6.89 -4.46 -4.69
CA LEU A 71 -7.39 -3.56 -3.65
C LEU A 71 -8.18 -2.39 -4.26
N ALA A 72 -7.65 -1.77 -5.32
CA ALA A 72 -8.32 -0.67 -6.01
C ALA A 72 -9.65 -1.12 -6.63
N GLU A 73 -9.67 -2.25 -7.33
CA GLU A 73 -10.90 -2.80 -7.92
C GLU A 73 -11.96 -3.20 -6.87
N ALA A 74 -11.53 -3.59 -5.67
CA ALA A 74 -12.43 -4.02 -4.60
C ALA A 74 -13.03 -2.85 -3.79
N SER A 75 -12.44 -1.65 -3.91
CA SER A 75 -12.76 -0.51 -3.06
C SER A 75 -13.77 0.43 -3.72
N LYS A 76 -14.55 1.15 -2.89
CA LYS A 76 -15.49 2.17 -3.42
C LYS A 76 -14.76 3.45 -3.81
N HIS A 77 -13.76 3.84 -3.03
CA HIS A 77 -12.90 4.99 -3.30
C HIS A 77 -11.43 4.61 -3.22
N VAL A 78 -10.60 5.24 -4.05
CA VAL A 78 -9.16 4.99 -4.15
C VAL A 78 -8.40 6.31 -4.13
N ILE A 79 -7.50 6.43 -3.15
CA ILE A 79 -6.60 7.56 -2.98
C ILE A 79 -5.17 7.04 -3.13
N VAL A 80 -4.41 7.64 -4.04
CA VAL A 80 -3.05 7.23 -4.35
C VAL A 80 -2.09 8.36 -4.02
N THR A 81 -1.05 8.07 -3.27
CA THR A 81 0.12 8.96 -3.20
C THR A 81 1.17 8.47 -4.20
N ALA A 82 1.82 9.36 -4.92
CA ALA A 82 2.80 9.00 -5.94
C ALA A 82 4.12 9.75 -5.77
N GLU A 83 5.24 9.06 -6.03
CA GLU A 83 6.58 9.67 -6.02
C GLU A 83 6.74 10.70 -7.13
N THR A 84 6.13 10.47 -8.29
CA THR A 84 6.18 11.40 -9.43
C THR A 84 4.83 11.47 -10.13
N ILE A 85 4.39 12.68 -10.48
CA ILE A 85 3.26 12.89 -11.38
C ILE A 85 3.78 13.30 -12.75
N VAL A 86 3.61 12.43 -13.74
CA VAL A 86 3.98 12.68 -15.14
C VAL A 86 2.79 13.21 -15.94
N GLU A 87 3.03 13.70 -17.16
CA GLU A 87 1.94 14.15 -18.02
C GLU A 87 1.08 12.96 -18.49
N ARG A 88 1.73 11.88 -18.90
CA ARG A 88 1.11 10.64 -19.38
C ARG A 88 2.08 9.47 -19.16
N LEU A 89 1.58 8.37 -18.62
CA LEU A 89 2.37 7.14 -18.53
C LEU A 89 2.57 6.53 -19.92
N THR A 90 3.80 6.07 -20.18
CA THR A 90 4.15 5.34 -21.40
C THR A 90 3.71 3.87 -21.32
N GLU A 91 3.65 3.19 -22.46
CA GLU A 91 3.37 1.74 -22.50
C GLU A 91 4.35 0.93 -21.65
N LYS A 92 5.62 1.37 -21.58
CA LYS A 92 6.64 0.72 -20.77
C LYS A 92 6.35 0.87 -19.27
N GLU A 93 5.96 2.07 -18.83
CA GLU A 93 5.60 2.32 -17.43
C GLU A 93 4.29 1.62 -17.05
N ALA A 94 3.40 1.39 -18.03
CA ALA A 94 2.15 0.64 -17.86
C ALA A 94 2.31 -0.89 -17.99
N ALA A 95 3.50 -1.41 -18.27
CA ALA A 95 3.72 -2.83 -18.54
C ALA A 95 3.65 -3.75 -17.29
N GLY A 96 3.58 -3.16 -16.09
CA GLY A 96 3.51 -3.87 -14.81
C GLY A 96 2.12 -3.85 -14.17
N ALA A 97 2.08 -3.77 -12.84
CA ALA A 97 0.85 -3.52 -12.11
C ALA A 97 0.36 -2.09 -12.43
N PHE A 98 -0.74 -2.02 -13.17
CA PHE A 98 -1.29 -0.78 -13.70
C PHE A 98 -2.75 -0.61 -13.26
N ILE A 99 -3.10 0.58 -12.81
CA ILE A 99 -4.47 0.92 -12.41
C ILE A 99 -4.96 2.04 -13.34
N PRO A 100 -5.99 1.76 -14.16
CA PRO A 100 -6.64 2.79 -14.96
C PRO A 100 -7.24 3.89 -14.08
N GLY A 101 -7.14 5.15 -14.52
CA GLY A 101 -7.66 6.30 -13.76
C GLY A 101 -9.15 6.27 -13.45
N ILE A 102 -9.94 5.45 -14.16
CA ILE A 102 -11.36 5.23 -13.84
C ILE A 102 -11.60 4.59 -12.47
N HIS A 103 -10.57 3.94 -11.90
CA HIS A 103 -10.62 3.35 -10.56
C HIS A 103 -10.08 4.28 -9.49
N VAL A 104 -9.61 5.49 -9.84
CA VAL A 104 -8.87 6.38 -8.94
C VAL A 104 -9.64 7.67 -8.72
N ASP A 105 -9.94 7.98 -7.46
CA ASP A 105 -10.65 9.21 -7.08
C ASP A 105 -9.68 10.38 -6.86
N ALA A 106 -8.48 10.10 -6.31
CA ALA A 106 -7.51 11.14 -6.01
C ALA A 106 -6.06 10.66 -6.14
N VAL A 107 -5.20 11.54 -6.66
CA VAL A 107 -3.74 11.37 -6.72
C VAL A 107 -3.07 12.54 -6.01
N ALA A 108 -2.19 12.25 -5.07
CA ALA A 108 -1.38 13.24 -4.36
C ALA A 108 0.11 13.03 -4.66
N HIS A 109 0.80 14.09 -5.05
CA HIS A 109 2.25 14.07 -5.20
C HIS A 109 2.91 14.06 -3.82
N ALA A 110 3.56 12.96 -3.45
CA ALA A 110 4.22 12.81 -2.16
C ALA A 110 5.56 12.08 -2.34
N PRO A 111 6.62 12.78 -2.77
CA PRO A 111 7.97 12.21 -2.87
C PRO A 111 8.43 11.67 -1.51
N PHE A 112 9.05 10.50 -1.51
CA PHE A 112 9.38 9.72 -0.31
C PHE A 112 8.16 9.33 0.54
N GLY A 113 6.99 9.19 -0.08
CA GLY A 113 5.71 8.93 0.62
C GLY A 113 5.65 7.57 1.31
N ALA A 114 6.46 6.60 0.88
CA ALA A 114 6.60 5.30 1.55
C ALA A 114 7.71 5.25 2.60
N HIS A 115 8.41 6.34 2.88
CA HIS A 115 9.34 6.39 4.01
C HIS A 115 8.59 6.13 5.33
N PRO A 116 9.07 5.24 6.22
CA PRO A 116 10.39 4.59 6.24
C PRO A 116 10.47 3.19 5.61
N ALA A 117 9.39 2.64 5.06
CA ALA A 117 9.35 1.27 4.51
C ALA A 117 10.10 1.12 3.18
N GLY A 118 10.12 2.16 2.35
CA GLY A 118 10.78 2.17 1.04
C GLY A 118 9.80 2.08 -0.12
N CYS A 119 10.25 2.48 -1.31
CA CYS A 119 9.52 2.35 -2.57
C CYS A 119 10.40 1.56 -3.54
N ALA A 120 9.95 0.35 -3.91
CA ALA A 120 10.73 -0.57 -4.73
C ALA A 120 11.22 0.12 -6.02
N GLY A 121 12.47 -0.10 -6.41
CA GLY A 121 13.06 0.53 -7.59
C GLY A 121 13.48 2.00 -7.42
N LEU A 122 13.11 2.67 -6.33
CA LEU A 122 13.47 4.07 -6.07
C LEU A 122 14.35 4.22 -4.81
N TYR A 123 13.89 3.74 -3.66
CA TYR A 123 14.66 3.78 -2.41
C TYR A 123 14.28 2.63 -1.47
N GLY A 124 15.25 2.17 -0.69
CA GLY A 124 15.05 1.08 0.28
C GLY A 124 14.45 1.55 1.61
N PRO A 125 14.21 0.61 2.54
CA PRO A 125 13.77 0.94 3.89
C PRO A 125 14.82 1.73 4.68
N ASP A 126 14.38 2.77 5.41
CA ASP A 126 15.18 3.40 6.46
C ASP A 126 15.11 2.54 7.72
N LYS A 127 16.04 1.58 7.79
CA LYS A 127 16.13 0.65 8.92
C LYS A 127 16.38 1.35 10.26
N VAL A 128 17.02 2.52 10.26
CA VAL A 128 17.29 3.27 11.48
C VAL A 128 15.99 3.86 12.01
N HIS A 129 15.21 4.51 11.14
CA HIS A 129 13.89 5.05 11.50
C HIS A 129 12.92 3.94 11.89
N MET A 130 12.89 2.82 11.17
CA MET A 130 12.06 1.66 11.53
C MET A 130 12.42 1.10 12.92
N ALA A 131 13.72 0.99 13.24
CA ALA A 131 14.16 0.55 14.56
C ALA A 131 13.74 1.54 15.66
N GLN A 132 13.78 2.84 15.38
CA GLN A 132 13.29 3.87 16.30
C GLN A 132 11.78 3.75 16.54
N TYR A 133 10.99 3.56 15.48
CA TYR A 133 9.55 3.33 15.60
C TYR A 133 9.24 2.12 16.48
N VAL A 134 9.90 0.98 16.23
CA VAL A 134 9.73 -0.25 17.03
C VAL A 134 10.17 -0.05 18.48
N GLY A 135 11.22 0.75 18.71
CA GLY A 135 11.66 1.11 20.05
C GLY A 135 10.61 1.92 20.80
N ALA A 136 10.08 2.97 20.16
CA ALA A 136 9.08 3.87 20.71
C ALA A 136 7.70 3.20 20.89
N SER A 137 7.35 2.21 20.06
CA SER A 137 6.04 1.54 20.15
C SER A 137 5.89 0.58 21.34
N ARG A 138 6.90 0.51 22.22
CA ARG A 138 6.90 -0.41 23.38
C ARG A 138 6.28 0.20 24.63
N ASP A 139 6.14 1.52 24.68
CA ASP A 139 5.62 2.27 25.83
C ASP A 139 4.83 3.49 25.32
N ASP A 140 3.66 3.72 25.89
CA ASP A 140 2.71 4.73 25.42
C ASP A 140 3.31 6.15 25.44
N ALA A 141 4.06 6.50 26.49
CA ALA A 141 4.68 7.82 26.59
C ALA A 141 5.78 8.00 25.52
N SER A 142 6.60 6.98 25.29
CA SER A 142 7.60 7.02 24.22
C SER A 142 6.98 7.04 22.81
N PHE A 143 5.83 6.38 22.62
CA PHE A 143 5.11 6.39 21.35
C PHE A 143 4.43 7.74 21.09
N GLU A 144 3.86 8.36 22.12
CA GLU A 144 3.30 9.71 22.03
C GLU A 144 4.38 10.73 21.62
N GLU A 145 5.57 10.63 22.19
CA GLU A 145 6.70 11.48 21.80
C GLU A 145 7.15 11.25 20.35
N TYR A 146 7.14 9.99 19.90
CA TYR A 146 7.37 9.66 18.50
C TYR A 146 6.34 10.33 17.59
N LEU A 147 5.05 10.20 17.89
CA LEU A 147 3.98 10.83 17.11
C LEU A 147 4.09 12.35 17.13
N ARG A 148 4.41 12.94 18.29
CA ARG A 148 4.64 14.38 18.42
C ARG A 148 5.79 14.86 17.54
N THR A 149 6.86 14.08 17.44
CA THR A 149 8.04 14.45 16.65
C THR A 149 7.83 14.28 15.14
N TYR A 150 7.30 13.14 14.73
CA TYR A 150 7.28 12.72 13.32
C TYR A 150 5.95 12.97 12.61
N VAL A 151 4.85 13.16 13.34
CA VAL A 151 3.50 13.26 12.75
C VAL A 151 2.84 14.58 13.11
N LEU A 152 2.67 14.87 14.40
CA LEU A 152 1.91 16.03 14.88
C LEU A 152 2.73 17.32 14.93
N GLY A 153 4.06 17.20 14.98
CA GLY A 153 5.00 18.31 15.06
C GLY A 153 5.61 18.71 13.71
N VAL A 154 5.02 18.27 12.60
CA VAL A 154 5.33 18.71 11.24
C VAL A 154 4.09 19.35 10.62
N LYS A 155 4.27 20.41 9.84
CA LYS A 155 3.20 21.14 9.18
C LYS A 155 2.57 20.35 8.03
N ASP A 156 3.41 19.67 7.26
CA ASP A 156 3.05 18.95 6.04
C ASP A 156 4.12 17.90 5.67
N HIS A 157 3.85 17.17 4.59
CA HIS A 157 4.75 16.12 4.08
C HIS A 157 6.12 16.67 3.66
N ASP A 158 6.16 17.88 3.09
CA ASP A 158 7.42 18.48 2.66
C ASP A 158 8.33 18.78 3.85
N GLU A 159 7.77 19.28 4.97
CA GLU A 159 8.54 19.47 6.21
C GLU A 159 9.04 18.14 6.77
N TYR A 160 8.21 17.10 6.76
CA TYR A 160 8.62 15.75 7.17
C TYR A 160 9.82 15.25 6.36
N VAL A 161 9.74 15.36 5.03
CA VAL A 161 10.81 14.92 4.12
C VAL A 161 12.09 15.72 4.36
N GLU A 162 12.00 17.03 4.55
CA GLU A 162 13.17 17.88 4.79
C GLU A 162 13.88 17.53 6.11
N ARG A 163 13.11 17.22 7.16
CA ARG A 163 13.63 16.95 8.51
C ARG A 163 14.15 15.54 8.69
N PHE A 164 13.46 14.54 8.12
CA PHE A 164 13.65 13.15 8.53
C PHE A 164 14.14 12.23 7.42
N VAL A 165 13.89 12.53 6.15
CA VAL A 165 14.40 11.69 5.06
C VAL A 165 15.90 11.97 4.85
N PRO A 166 16.75 10.93 4.74
CA PRO A 166 18.19 11.09 4.55
C PRO A 166 18.54 12.02 3.38
N ARG A 167 19.40 13.02 3.65
CA ARG A 167 19.72 14.08 2.69
C ARG A 167 20.34 13.55 1.39
N ASN A 168 21.16 12.50 1.49
CA ASN A 168 21.76 11.84 0.33
C ASN A 168 20.72 11.20 -0.59
N TRP A 169 19.59 10.73 -0.06
CA TRP A 169 18.49 10.19 -0.87
C TRP A 169 17.78 11.32 -1.62
N ARG A 170 17.48 12.42 -0.92
CA ARG A 170 16.87 13.63 -1.51
C ARG A 170 17.72 14.24 -2.64
N GLN A 171 19.04 14.25 -2.49
CA GLN A 171 19.95 14.78 -3.52
C GLN A 171 19.99 13.90 -4.78
N THR A 172 19.98 12.58 -4.60
CA THR A 172 19.98 11.62 -5.71
C THR A 172 18.69 11.72 -6.52
N ALA A 173 17.54 11.85 -5.84
CA ALA A 173 16.24 12.03 -6.50
C ALA A 173 16.18 13.34 -7.30
N ARG A 174 16.70 14.46 -6.75
CA ARG A 174 16.76 15.75 -7.46
C ARG A 174 17.66 15.73 -8.70
N ALA A 175 18.73 14.93 -8.68
CA ALA A 175 19.64 14.79 -9.82
C ALA A 175 19.07 13.91 -10.95
N ALA A 176 18.10 13.05 -10.65
CA ALA A 176 17.45 12.16 -11.62
C ALA A 176 16.19 12.76 -12.28
N GLY A 177 15.64 13.84 -11.71
CA GLY A 177 14.43 14.51 -12.19
C GLY A 177 14.63 15.84 -12.92
N GLY A 178 15.87 16.15 -13.33
CA GLY A 178 16.23 17.31 -14.17
C GLY A 178 16.80 16.88 -15.51
#